data_AF-A0A3M7IKK7-F1
#
_entry.id   AF-A0A3M7IKK7-F1
#
_cell.length_a   1.000
_cell.length_b   1.000
_cell.length_c   1.000
_cell.angle_alpha   90.00
_cell.angle_beta   90.00
_cell.angle_gamma   90.00
#
_symmetry.space_group_name_H-M   'P 1'
#
loop_
_entity.id
_entity.type
_entity.pdbx_description
1 polymer ?
#
loop_
_entity_poly.entity_id
_entity_poly.type
_entity_poly.pdbx_seq_one_letter_code
_entity_poly.pdbx_strand_id
1 'polypeptide(L)'
;MVLLICQNFIGVPAGRWTGHCEGAAHMLRARGFQMPLNRFESRLLMSARGSLVEGIFNPAIRFTDDEWRRIVDLDVSYQSEAVEGKVLRHLAIIPKLVRQIRELPTERHLVTMQAQTHLAAIDCLLKKTRDQLLRCEADEERSYDLAASMIHAAAMRAYGLCLAGALIMHRMIGCLDDNDATSAVESAVLVDESLQLAEKANVYIPFASAHMHFVLAAAYMNAVTDGQRQAIKIAISDYQIDCSEDSWNDIHSQGLQWLDDLRYQFDMLVA
;
A
#
# COMPACT_ATOMS: atom_id res chain seq x y z
N MET A 1 5.36 -4.72 -6.67
CA MET A 1 4.94 -3.37 -7.12
C MET A 1 5.09 -3.16 -8.61
N VAL A 2 6.13 -3.66 -9.30
CA VAL A 2 6.26 -3.48 -10.78
C VAL A 2 5.00 -3.87 -11.55
N LEU A 3 4.31 -4.96 -11.18
CA LEU A 3 3.04 -5.33 -11.81
C LEU A 3 1.96 -4.23 -11.64
N LEU A 4 1.70 -3.75 -10.41
CA LEU A 4 0.78 -2.64 -10.12
C LEU A 4 1.17 -1.35 -10.86
N ILE A 5 2.48 -1.11 -11.03
CA ILE A 5 3.02 0.04 -11.75
C ILE A 5 2.78 -0.14 -13.27
N CYS A 6 2.98 -1.35 -13.80
CA CYS A 6 2.64 -1.69 -15.18
C CYS A 6 1.12 -1.62 -15.43
N GLN A 7 0.27 -1.89 -14.43
CA GLN A 7 -1.17 -1.66 -14.54
C GLN A 7 -1.48 -0.18 -14.79
N ASN A 8 -0.80 0.73 -14.07
CA ASN A 8 -0.93 2.17 -14.29
C ASN A 8 -0.41 2.60 -15.68
N PHE A 9 0.60 1.92 -16.24
CA PHE A 9 1.13 2.22 -17.59
C PHE A 9 0.24 1.78 -18.75
N ILE A 10 -0.72 0.88 -18.53
CA ILE A 10 -1.57 0.34 -19.60
C ILE A 10 -2.79 1.26 -19.87
N GLY A 11 -2.92 2.39 -19.17
CA GLY A 11 -3.96 3.37 -19.44
C GLY A 11 -5.36 2.80 -19.24
N VAL A 12 -5.54 2.00 -18.18
CA VAL A 12 -6.86 1.41 -17.92
C VAL A 12 -7.80 2.51 -17.43
N PRO A 13 -9.02 2.61 -18.00
CA PRO A 13 -9.98 3.63 -17.61
C PRO A 13 -10.25 3.61 -16.11
N ALA A 14 -10.49 4.80 -15.53
CA ALA A 14 -10.80 4.96 -14.11
C ALA A 14 -11.88 3.96 -13.65
N GLY A 15 -11.63 3.29 -12.53
CA GLY A 15 -12.56 2.34 -11.92
C GLY A 15 -12.50 0.91 -12.46
N ARG A 16 -11.58 0.57 -13.39
CA ARG A 16 -11.38 -0.82 -13.84
C ARG A 16 -10.06 -1.40 -13.36
N TRP A 17 -10.14 -2.54 -12.68
CA TRP A 17 -8.96 -3.36 -12.39
C TRP A 17 -8.48 -4.03 -13.68
N THR A 18 -7.18 -4.00 -13.91
CA THR A 18 -6.56 -4.41 -15.19
C THR A 18 -6.39 -5.93 -15.32
N GLY A 19 -6.86 -6.70 -14.33
CA GLY A 19 -6.72 -8.15 -14.27
C GLY A 19 -5.29 -8.66 -14.05
N HIS A 20 -4.26 -7.81 -14.02
CA HIS A 20 -2.88 -8.29 -13.83
C HIS A 20 -2.62 -8.90 -12.46
N CYS A 21 -3.12 -8.30 -11.38
CA CYS A 21 -3.04 -8.92 -10.05
C CYS A 21 -3.92 -10.16 -9.94
N GLU A 22 -5.05 -10.22 -10.66
CA GLU A 22 -5.86 -11.44 -10.79
C GLU A 22 -5.06 -12.55 -11.50
N GLY A 23 -4.40 -12.24 -12.62
CA GLY A 23 -3.48 -13.14 -13.30
C GLY A 23 -2.32 -13.58 -12.40
N ALA A 24 -1.71 -12.67 -11.66
CA ALA A 24 -0.67 -12.99 -10.68
C ALA A 24 -1.19 -13.89 -9.55
N ALA A 25 -2.42 -13.69 -9.09
CA ALA A 25 -3.07 -14.57 -8.13
C ALA A 25 -3.30 -15.97 -8.69
N HIS A 26 -3.74 -16.10 -9.95
CA HIS A 26 -3.85 -17.38 -10.64
C HIS A 26 -2.50 -18.07 -10.81
N MET A 27 -1.45 -17.32 -11.15
CA MET A 27 -0.08 -17.85 -11.23
C MET A 27 0.39 -18.40 -9.88
N LEU A 28 0.17 -17.65 -8.78
CA LEU A 28 0.53 -18.11 -7.43
C LEU A 28 -0.17 -19.42 -7.07
N ARG A 29 -1.46 -19.55 -7.40
CA ARG A 29 -2.21 -20.80 -7.18
C ARG A 29 -1.71 -21.96 -8.03
N ALA A 30 -1.58 -21.75 -9.33
CA ALA A 30 -1.18 -22.79 -10.27
C ALA A 30 0.23 -23.33 -9.96
N ARG A 31 1.13 -22.42 -9.55
CA ARG A 31 2.48 -22.77 -9.11
C ARG A 31 2.47 -23.46 -7.74
N GLY A 32 1.56 -23.05 -6.85
CA GLY A 32 1.48 -23.52 -5.47
C GLY A 32 2.40 -22.77 -4.51
N PHE A 33 2.20 -22.97 -3.21
CA PHE A 33 2.86 -22.19 -2.14
C PHE A 33 4.11 -22.87 -1.57
N GLN A 34 4.98 -23.37 -2.44
CA GLN A 34 6.25 -24.03 -2.07
C GLN A 34 7.42 -23.03 -2.00
N MET A 35 8.58 -23.41 -1.47
CA MET A 35 9.74 -22.51 -1.53
C MET A 35 10.19 -22.24 -2.98
N PRO A 36 10.71 -21.05 -3.31
CA PRO A 36 11.27 -20.79 -4.63
C PRO A 36 12.47 -21.72 -4.89
N LEU A 37 12.54 -22.30 -6.08
CA LEU A 37 13.61 -23.16 -6.56
C LEU A 37 14.90 -22.40 -6.79
N ASN A 38 14.80 -21.11 -7.13
CA ASN A 38 15.96 -20.27 -7.45
C ASN A 38 15.66 -18.78 -7.23
N ARG A 39 16.71 -17.95 -7.38
CA ARG A 39 16.65 -16.49 -7.19
C ARG A 39 15.68 -15.79 -8.16
N PHE A 40 15.56 -16.28 -9.38
CA PHE A 40 14.65 -15.71 -10.37
C PHE A 40 13.20 -15.94 -9.92
N GLU A 41 12.85 -17.18 -9.55
CA GLU A 41 11.53 -17.51 -9.05
C GLU A 41 11.19 -16.76 -7.75
N SER A 42 12.16 -16.62 -6.83
CA SER A 42 11.98 -15.80 -5.62
C SER A 42 11.56 -14.36 -5.97
N ARG A 43 12.24 -13.73 -6.93
CA ARG A 43 11.91 -12.37 -7.40
C ARG A 43 10.55 -12.30 -8.10
N LEU A 44 10.19 -13.33 -8.86
CA LEU A 44 8.91 -13.41 -9.53
C LEU A 44 7.77 -13.51 -8.52
N LEU A 45 7.90 -14.40 -7.54
CA LEU A 45 6.91 -14.58 -6.47
C LEU A 45 6.79 -13.31 -5.59
N MET A 46 7.91 -12.65 -5.28
CA MET A 46 7.89 -11.33 -4.62
C MET A 46 7.11 -10.28 -5.41
N SER A 47 7.24 -10.30 -6.73
CA SER A 47 6.51 -9.37 -7.60
C SER A 47 5.02 -9.69 -7.64
N ALA A 48 4.69 -10.98 -7.72
CA ALA A 48 3.33 -11.50 -7.75
C ALA A 48 2.56 -11.22 -6.46
N ARG A 49 3.23 -11.15 -5.30
CA ARG A 49 2.63 -10.73 -4.01
C ARG A 49 1.99 -9.35 -4.04
N GLY A 50 2.28 -8.51 -5.04
CA GLY A 50 1.50 -7.28 -5.28
C GLY A 50 0.00 -7.53 -5.39
N SER A 51 -0.42 -8.74 -5.81
CA SER A 51 -1.83 -9.15 -5.86
C SER A 51 -2.50 -9.22 -4.49
N LEU A 52 -1.74 -9.31 -3.40
CA LEU A 52 -2.27 -9.23 -2.05
C LEU A 52 -2.78 -7.82 -1.73
N VAL A 53 -2.16 -6.78 -2.29
CA VAL A 53 -2.64 -5.41 -2.09
C VAL A 53 -3.96 -5.22 -2.81
N GLU A 54 -4.03 -5.60 -4.09
CA GLU A 54 -5.28 -5.50 -4.86
C GLU A 54 -6.37 -6.42 -4.30
N GLY A 55 -6.01 -7.62 -3.82
CA GLY A 55 -6.96 -8.59 -3.26
C GLY A 55 -7.63 -8.18 -1.95
N ILE A 56 -7.19 -7.10 -1.29
CA ILE A 56 -7.94 -6.47 -0.20
C ILE A 56 -9.22 -5.82 -0.73
N PHE A 57 -9.15 -5.21 -1.92
CA PHE A 57 -10.21 -4.38 -2.49
C PHE A 57 -10.95 -5.06 -3.65
N ASN A 58 -10.29 -5.96 -4.38
CA ASN A 58 -10.82 -6.60 -5.59
C ASN A 58 -11.45 -7.97 -5.26
N PRO A 59 -12.80 -8.11 -5.32
CA PRO A 59 -13.49 -9.35 -5.01
C PRO A 59 -13.28 -10.46 -6.06
N ALA A 60 -12.64 -10.18 -7.20
CA ALA A 60 -12.19 -11.19 -8.15
C ALA A 60 -10.98 -11.98 -7.62
N ILE A 61 -10.15 -11.36 -6.78
CA ILE A 61 -8.97 -11.99 -6.16
C ILE A 61 -9.36 -12.60 -4.82
N ARG A 62 -9.96 -13.80 -4.85
CA ARG A 62 -10.48 -14.46 -3.65
C ARG A 62 -9.55 -15.50 -3.05
N PHE A 63 -8.49 -15.12 -2.33
CA PHE A 63 -7.69 -16.11 -1.61
C PHE A 63 -8.43 -16.63 -0.35
N THR A 64 -8.27 -17.92 -0.04
CA THR A 64 -8.66 -18.47 1.28
C THR A 64 -7.71 -17.95 2.36
N ASP A 65 -8.10 -18.01 3.64
CA ASP A 65 -7.22 -17.59 4.75
C ASP A 65 -5.88 -18.33 4.78
N ASP A 66 -5.93 -19.61 4.41
CA ASP A 66 -4.74 -20.45 4.32
C ASP A 66 -3.86 -20.05 3.13
N GLU A 67 -4.46 -19.70 1.99
CA GLU A 67 -3.74 -19.15 0.84
C GLU A 67 -3.09 -17.80 1.18
N TRP A 68 -3.83 -16.87 1.79
CA TRP A 68 -3.29 -15.58 2.25
C TRP A 68 -2.06 -15.77 3.14
N ARG A 69 -2.19 -16.59 4.19
CA ARG A 69 -1.10 -16.87 5.13
C ARG A 69 0.10 -17.46 4.41
N ARG A 70 -0.10 -18.46 3.55
CA ARG A 70 1.00 -19.09 2.81
C ARG A 70 1.66 -18.14 1.81
N ILE A 71 0.91 -17.27 1.13
CA ILE A 71 1.48 -16.27 0.21
C ILE A 71 2.35 -15.28 0.95
N VAL A 72 1.94 -14.89 2.15
CA VAL A 72 2.65 -13.96 3.02
C VAL A 72 3.89 -14.59 3.68
N ASP A 73 3.80 -15.86 4.07
CA ASP A 73 4.85 -16.60 4.77
C ASP A 73 5.85 -17.29 3.83
N LEU A 74 5.55 -17.36 2.53
CA LEU A 74 6.48 -17.80 1.49
C LEU A 74 7.86 -17.14 1.71
N ASP A 75 8.90 -17.92 1.99
CA ASP A 75 10.24 -17.36 2.18
C ASP A 75 10.86 -17.10 0.81
N VAL A 76 10.42 -16.00 0.19
CA VAL A 76 10.98 -15.50 -1.06
C VAL A 76 12.08 -14.52 -0.70
N SER A 77 13.28 -15.08 -0.56
CA SER A 77 14.45 -14.35 -0.05
C SER A 77 14.83 -13.12 -0.89
N TYR A 78 15.23 -12.07 -0.17
CA TYR A 78 16.62 -11.57 -0.26
C TYR A 78 17.22 -11.38 1.15
N GLN A 79 16.35 -11.07 2.12
CA GLN A 79 16.52 -11.20 3.57
C GLN A 79 15.10 -11.44 4.11
N SER A 80 14.83 -12.56 4.79
CA SER A 80 13.50 -13.02 5.29
C SER A 80 12.78 -12.02 6.24
N GLU A 81 13.31 -10.81 6.38
CA GLU A 81 12.98 -9.75 7.34
C GLU A 81 12.52 -8.43 6.67
N ALA A 82 12.44 -8.39 5.33
CA ALA A 82 12.09 -7.17 4.58
C ALA A 82 10.76 -6.57 5.08
N VAL A 83 10.78 -5.26 5.36
CA VAL A 83 9.68 -4.55 6.03
C VAL A 83 8.39 -4.64 5.21
N GLU A 84 8.50 -4.63 3.88
CA GLU A 84 7.39 -4.75 2.96
C GLU A 84 6.61 -6.05 3.19
N GLY A 85 7.32 -7.17 3.37
CA GLY A 85 6.70 -8.45 3.70
C GLY A 85 6.00 -8.41 5.05
N LYS A 86 6.63 -7.78 6.06
CA LYS A 86 6.07 -7.64 7.41
C LYS A 86 4.76 -6.85 7.43
N VAL A 87 4.72 -5.70 6.73
CA VAL A 87 3.51 -4.89 6.59
C VAL A 87 2.42 -5.67 5.86
N LEU A 88 2.75 -6.33 4.74
CA LEU A 88 1.78 -7.15 4.01
C LEU A 88 1.22 -8.29 4.87
N ARG A 89 1.99 -8.86 5.81
CA ARG A 89 1.46 -9.86 6.76
C ARG A 89 0.34 -9.30 7.62
N HIS A 90 0.52 -8.08 8.09
CA HIS A 90 -0.47 -7.40 8.92
C HIS A 90 -1.70 -6.98 8.11
N LEU A 91 -1.53 -6.55 6.87
CA LEU A 91 -2.67 -6.21 6.00
C LEU A 91 -3.44 -7.44 5.50
N ALA A 92 -2.79 -8.61 5.40
CA ALA A 92 -3.43 -9.85 4.97
C ALA A 92 -4.54 -10.34 5.92
N ILE A 93 -4.64 -9.80 7.13
CA ILE A 93 -5.73 -10.13 8.05
C ILE A 93 -7.05 -9.44 7.68
N ILE A 94 -7.01 -8.34 6.92
CA ILE A 94 -8.17 -7.48 6.66
C ILE A 94 -9.37 -8.27 6.10
N PRO A 95 -9.22 -9.14 5.07
CA PRO A 95 -10.34 -9.91 4.56
C PRO A 95 -10.98 -10.83 5.61
N LYS A 96 -10.18 -11.39 6.53
CA LYS A 96 -10.70 -12.21 7.64
C LYS A 96 -11.48 -11.35 8.63
N LEU A 97 -10.91 -10.22 9.05
CA LEU A 97 -11.58 -9.30 9.98
C LEU A 97 -12.91 -8.79 9.40
N VAL A 98 -12.94 -8.42 8.11
CA VAL A 98 -14.16 -8.04 7.38
C VAL A 98 -15.22 -9.13 7.44
N ARG A 99 -14.86 -10.39 7.22
CA ARG A 99 -15.83 -11.50 7.34
C ARG A 99 -16.31 -11.69 8.77
N GLN A 100 -15.42 -11.59 9.75
CA GLN A 100 -15.80 -11.71 11.17
C GLN A 100 -16.79 -10.62 11.60
N ILE A 101 -16.64 -9.39 11.13
CA ILE A 101 -17.59 -8.30 11.40
C ILE A 101 -18.98 -8.62 10.85
N ARG A 102 -19.05 -9.20 9.65
CA ARG A 102 -20.31 -9.58 8.99
C ARG A 102 -20.99 -10.76 9.66
N GLU A 103 -20.22 -11.75 10.10
CA GLU A 103 -20.72 -12.96 10.76
C GLU A 103 -21.08 -12.73 12.23
N LEU A 104 -20.35 -11.85 12.92
CA LEU A 104 -20.48 -11.59 14.36
C LEU A 104 -20.57 -10.08 14.66
N PRO A 105 -21.67 -9.40 14.28
CA PRO A 105 -21.79 -7.94 14.46
C PRO A 105 -21.73 -7.49 15.93
N THR A 106 -22.14 -8.36 16.86
CA THR A 106 -22.09 -8.10 18.31
C THR A 106 -20.67 -8.15 18.88
N GLU A 107 -19.72 -8.76 18.17
CA GLU A 107 -18.32 -8.93 18.59
C GLU A 107 -17.38 -7.91 17.93
N ARG A 108 -17.91 -6.78 17.41
CA ARG A 108 -17.12 -5.71 16.78
C ARG A 108 -15.93 -5.27 17.63
N HIS A 109 -16.08 -5.18 18.95
CA HIS A 109 -14.99 -4.80 19.85
C HIS A 109 -13.78 -5.75 19.78
N LEU A 110 -13.99 -7.05 19.56
CA LEU A 110 -12.92 -8.04 19.44
C LEU A 110 -12.17 -7.84 18.12
N VAL A 111 -12.90 -7.54 17.05
CA VAL A 111 -12.30 -7.23 15.75
C VAL A 111 -11.51 -5.92 15.80
N THR A 112 -12.03 -4.89 16.47
CA THR A 112 -11.30 -3.63 16.70
C THR A 112 -10.00 -3.87 17.46
N MET A 113 -10.01 -4.68 18.53
CA MET A 113 -8.80 -5.03 19.29
C MET A 113 -7.77 -5.77 18.43
N GLN A 114 -8.22 -6.67 17.55
CA GLN A 114 -7.34 -7.37 16.61
C GLN A 114 -6.73 -6.40 15.59
N ALA A 115 -7.53 -5.49 15.04
CA ALA A 115 -7.05 -4.45 14.14
C ALA A 115 -6.02 -3.54 14.82
N GLN A 116 -6.28 -3.10 16.05
CA GLN A 116 -5.34 -2.31 16.87
C GLN A 116 -4.03 -3.05 17.15
N THR A 117 -4.08 -4.36 17.39
CA THR A 117 -2.87 -5.19 17.58
C THR A 117 -2.00 -5.20 16.33
N HIS A 118 -2.62 -5.31 15.16
CA HIS A 118 -1.92 -5.26 13.88
C HIS A 118 -1.41 -3.87 13.54
N LEU A 119 -2.15 -2.81 13.86
CA LEU A 119 -1.71 -1.43 13.74
C LEU A 119 -0.46 -1.18 14.61
N ALA A 120 -0.48 -1.56 15.89
CA ALA A 120 0.65 -1.37 16.79
C ALA A 120 1.93 -2.09 16.30
N ALA A 121 1.79 -3.25 15.67
CA ALA A 121 2.90 -3.95 15.04
C ALA A 121 3.45 -3.19 13.82
N ILE A 122 2.57 -2.60 13.00
CA ILE A 122 2.97 -1.72 11.89
C ILE A 122 3.63 -0.44 12.42
N ASP A 123 3.15 0.17 13.50
CA ASP A 123 3.75 1.38 14.09
C ASP A 123 5.18 1.14 14.59
N CYS A 124 5.46 -0.06 15.11
CA CYS A 124 6.82 -0.46 15.45
C CYS A 124 7.72 -0.48 14.21
N LEU A 125 7.22 -1.02 13.09
CA LEU A 125 7.94 -1.02 11.81
C LEU A 125 8.11 0.41 11.27
N LEU A 126 7.05 1.23 11.33
CA LEU A 126 7.02 2.61 10.88
C LEU A 126 8.13 3.42 11.55
N LYS A 127 8.19 3.39 12.89
CA LYS A 127 9.25 4.04 13.68
C LYS A 127 10.63 3.56 13.26
N LYS A 128 10.84 2.24 13.16
CA LYS A 128 12.13 1.66 12.74
C LYS A 128 12.55 2.14 11.35
N THR A 129 11.63 2.17 10.39
CA THR A 129 11.92 2.63 9.02
C THR A 129 12.13 4.13 8.92
N ARG A 130 11.44 4.93 9.74
CA ARG A 130 11.65 6.37 9.84
C ARG A 130 13.07 6.67 10.31
N ASP A 131 13.51 6.01 11.38
CA ASP A 131 14.86 6.18 11.89
C ASP A 131 15.92 5.72 10.88
N GLN A 132 15.64 4.67 10.11
CA GLN A 132 16.50 4.23 9.02
C GLN A 132 16.61 5.28 7.91
N LEU A 133 15.49 5.86 7.49
CA LEU A 133 15.46 6.91 6.48
C LEU A 133 16.23 8.15 6.96
N LEU A 134 15.97 8.62 8.19
CA LEU A 134 16.67 9.76 8.78
C LEU A 134 18.19 9.55 8.84
N ARG A 135 18.63 8.33 9.19
CA ARG A 135 20.08 7.99 9.14
C ARG A 135 20.64 8.06 7.72
N CYS A 136 19.90 7.63 6.71
CA CYS A 136 20.32 7.75 5.31
C CYS A 136 20.34 9.21 4.84
N GLU A 137 19.46 10.05 5.39
CA GLU A 137 19.36 11.47 5.03
C GLU A 137 20.42 12.35 5.72
N ALA A 138 20.86 11.97 6.92
CA ALA A 138 21.83 12.71 7.75
C ALA A 138 23.28 12.58 7.28
N ASP A 139 23.58 11.67 6.36
CA ASP A 139 24.92 11.52 5.80
C ASP A 139 25.20 12.68 4.83
N GLU A 140 25.90 13.72 5.33
CA GLU A 140 26.16 14.99 4.62
C GLU A 140 27.05 14.81 3.38
N GLU A 141 27.84 13.74 3.31
CA GLU A 141 28.56 13.32 2.11
C GLU A 141 27.63 12.54 1.17
N ARG A 142 26.62 13.23 0.62
CA ARG A 142 25.91 12.76 -0.58
C ARG A 142 26.86 12.84 -1.77
N SER A 143 27.81 11.92 -1.82
CA SER A 143 28.40 11.55 -3.10
C SER A 143 27.24 11.13 -4.01
N TYR A 144 27.23 11.60 -5.25
CA TYR A 144 26.28 11.18 -6.29
C TYR A 144 26.53 9.71 -6.71
N ASP A 145 26.77 8.84 -5.73
CA ASP A 145 26.98 7.43 -5.92
C ASP A 145 25.61 6.75 -6.13
N LEU A 146 25.58 5.87 -7.12
CA LEU A 146 24.43 5.06 -7.45
C LEU A 146 24.03 4.18 -6.25
N ALA A 147 25.01 3.66 -5.50
CA ALA A 147 24.72 2.81 -4.34
C ALA A 147 23.99 3.59 -3.23
N ALA A 148 24.46 4.80 -2.90
CA ALA A 148 23.81 5.68 -1.92
C ALA A 148 22.38 6.05 -2.34
N SER A 149 22.19 6.38 -3.63
CA SER A 149 20.87 6.67 -4.21
C SER A 149 19.91 5.47 -4.12
N MET A 150 20.40 4.26 -4.38
CA MET A 150 19.61 3.03 -4.26
C MET A 150 19.24 2.72 -2.80
N ILE A 151 20.14 2.94 -1.85
CA ILE A 151 19.89 2.74 -0.41
C ILE A 151 18.82 3.74 0.06
N HIS A 152 18.95 5.02 -0.28
CA HIS A 152 17.97 6.03 0.08
C HIS A 152 16.59 5.73 -0.52
N ALA A 153 16.52 5.37 -1.81
CA ALA A 153 15.27 4.98 -2.45
C ALA A 153 14.63 3.72 -1.83
N ALA A 154 15.44 2.76 -1.39
CA ALA A 154 14.95 1.58 -0.68
C ALA A 154 14.42 1.92 0.72
N ALA A 155 15.11 2.80 1.47
CA ALA A 155 14.68 3.28 2.78
C ALA A 155 13.34 4.05 2.69
N MET A 156 13.21 4.96 1.71
CA MET A 156 11.95 5.67 1.46
C MET A 156 10.80 4.71 1.12
N ARG A 157 11.07 3.69 0.30
CA ARG A 157 10.06 2.68 -0.06
C ARG A 157 9.60 1.88 1.15
N ALA A 158 10.53 1.45 2.00
CA ALA A 158 10.20 0.73 3.23
C ALA A 158 9.35 1.60 4.15
N TYR A 159 9.71 2.87 4.32
CA TYR A 159 8.95 3.84 5.12
C TYR A 159 7.55 4.10 4.54
N GLY A 160 7.46 4.37 3.24
CA GLY A 160 6.20 4.62 2.54
C GLY A 160 5.23 3.44 2.64
N LEU A 161 5.74 2.20 2.55
CA LEU A 161 4.89 1.02 2.73
C LEU A 161 4.37 0.86 4.16
N CYS A 162 5.16 1.21 5.18
CA CYS A 162 4.67 1.30 6.55
C CYS A 162 3.58 2.37 6.70
N LEU A 163 3.77 3.56 6.12
CA LEU A 163 2.76 4.62 6.12
C LEU A 163 1.45 4.13 5.52
N ALA A 164 1.51 3.55 4.32
CA ALA A 164 0.33 3.01 3.65
C ALA A 164 -0.38 1.94 4.49
N GLY A 165 0.39 1.03 5.10
CA GLY A 165 -0.16 -0.01 5.97
C GLY A 165 -0.86 0.55 7.21
N ALA A 166 -0.23 1.51 7.89
CA ALA A 166 -0.80 2.17 9.06
C ALA A 166 -2.09 2.91 8.69
N LEU A 167 -2.08 3.68 7.59
CA LEU A 167 -3.24 4.41 7.07
C LEU A 167 -4.42 3.47 6.73
N ILE A 168 -4.16 2.32 6.12
CA ILE A 168 -5.23 1.33 5.83
C ILE A 168 -5.83 0.78 7.13
N MET A 169 -4.99 0.47 8.12
CA MET A 169 -5.47 -0.04 9.41
C MET A 169 -6.21 1.02 10.23
N HIS A 170 -5.74 2.27 10.24
CA HIS A 170 -6.47 3.39 10.83
C HIS A 170 -7.84 3.58 10.18
N ARG A 171 -7.92 3.53 8.83
CA ARG A 171 -9.20 3.61 8.13
C ARG A 171 -10.14 2.49 8.56
N MET A 172 -9.63 1.27 8.63
CA MET A 172 -10.41 0.11 9.07
C MET A 172 -10.94 0.29 10.50
N ILE A 173 -10.11 0.76 11.43
CA ILE A 173 -10.51 1.03 12.80
C ILE A 173 -11.55 2.14 12.84
N GLY A 174 -11.38 3.21 12.06
CA GLY A 174 -12.35 4.30 11.96
C GLY A 174 -13.71 3.85 11.43
N CYS A 175 -13.76 2.87 10.52
CA CYS A 175 -15.03 2.26 10.08
C CYS A 175 -15.65 1.33 11.14
N LEU A 176 -14.86 0.82 12.09
CA LEU A 176 -15.31 -0.06 13.16
C LEU A 176 -15.80 0.71 14.39
N ASP A 177 -15.19 1.87 14.66
CA ASP A 177 -15.47 2.75 15.77
C ASP A 177 -15.44 4.21 15.32
N ASP A 178 -16.62 4.76 14.99
CA ASP A 178 -16.79 6.14 14.54
C ASP A 178 -16.35 7.18 15.60
N ASN A 179 -16.17 6.77 16.87
CA ASN A 179 -15.77 7.66 17.96
C ASN A 179 -14.26 7.59 18.27
N ASP A 180 -13.47 6.84 17.50
CA ASP A 180 -12.01 6.76 17.69
C ASP A 180 -11.32 8.04 17.19
N ALA A 181 -11.45 9.10 17.99
CA ALA A 181 -10.82 10.39 17.75
C ALA A 181 -9.29 10.29 17.71
N THR A 182 -8.70 9.30 18.40
CA THR A 182 -7.24 9.09 18.40
C THR A 182 -6.79 8.62 17.03
N SER A 183 -7.43 7.58 16.47
CA SER A 183 -7.12 7.09 15.13
C SER A 183 -7.31 8.16 14.04
N ALA A 184 -8.33 9.02 14.18
CA ALA A 184 -8.56 10.13 13.26
C ALA A 184 -7.44 11.18 13.29
N VAL A 185 -6.94 11.54 14.48
CA VAL A 185 -5.85 12.51 14.63
C VAL A 185 -4.52 11.92 14.14
N GLU A 186 -4.22 10.68 14.51
CA GLU A 186 -2.97 10.01 14.12
C GLU A 186 -2.91 9.80 12.61
N SER A 187 -3.98 9.33 11.98
CA SER A 187 -4.03 9.15 10.53
C SER A 187 -3.88 10.47 9.76
N ALA A 188 -4.42 11.58 10.26
CA ALA A 188 -4.22 12.90 9.65
C ALA A 188 -2.74 13.32 9.62
N VAL A 189 -1.98 13.05 10.70
CA VAL A 189 -0.53 13.28 10.72
C VAL A 189 0.18 12.41 9.69
N LEU A 190 -0.20 11.14 9.58
CA LEU A 190 0.39 10.22 8.60
C LEU A 190 0.07 10.59 7.14
N VAL A 191 -1.07 11.24 6.89
CA VAL A 191 -1.41 11.82 5.58
C VAL A 191 -0.41 12.92 5.21
N ASP A 192 -0.14 13.85 6.12
CA ASP A 192 0.80 14.94 5.86
C ASP A 192 2.24 14.42 5.68
N GLU A 193 2.64 13.41 6.46
CA GLU A 193 3.93 12.74 6.28
C GLU A 193 4.04 12.01 4.93
N SER A 194 2.94 11.44 4.44
CA SER A 194 2.89 10.81 3.11
C SER A 194 3.10 11.82 1.98
N LEU A 195 2.56 13.04 2.11
CA LEU A 195 2.79 14.14 1.17
C LEU A 195 4.24 14.62 1.20
N GLN A 196 4.84 14.75 2.38
CA GLN A 196 6.26 15.11 2.52
C GLN A 196 7.17 14.04 1.92
N LEU A 197 6.86 12.76 2.13
CA LEU A 197 7.61 11.66 1.50
C LEU A 197 7.48 11.71 -0.02
N ALA A 198 6.30 12.05 -0.55
CA ALA A 198 6.08 12.23 -1.98
C ALA A 198 6.96 13.35 -2.55
N GLU A 199 7.04 14.50 -1.91
CA GLU A 199 7.90 15.58 -2.38
C GLU A 199 9.38 15.14 -2.46
N LYS A 200 9.86 14.43 -1.44
CA LYS A 200 11.24 13.89 -1.40
C LYS A 200 11.49 12.79 -2.45
N ALA A 201 10.49 11.95 -2.73
CA ALA A 201 10.62 10.83 -3.64
C ALA A 201 10.61 11.23 -5.13
N ASN A 202 10.28 12.48 -5.46
CA ASN A 202 10.22 12.99 -6.84
C ASN A 202 11.54 12.79 -7.62
N VAL A 203 12.69 12.85 -6.93
CA VAL A 203 14.00 12.65 -7.57
C VAL A 203 14.23 11.22 -8.10
N TYR A 204 13.34 10.27 -7.78
CA TYR A 204 13.42 8.86 -8.15
C TYR A 204 12.33 8.41 -9.14
N ILE A 205 11.61 9.36 -9.72
CA ILE A 205 10.60 9.10 -10.76
C ILE A 205 11.27 8.50 -12.01
N PRO A 206 10.61 7.57 -12.71
CA PRO A 206 9.33 6.98 -12.35
C PRO A 206 9.45 5.69 -11.54
N PHE A 207 10.55 4.95 -11.66
CA PHE A 207 10.59 3.55 -11.22
C PHE A 207 10.88 3.36 -9.73
N ALA A 208 11.78 4.15 -9.16
CA ALA A 208 12.22 3.94 -7.78
C ALA A 208 11.24 4.56 -6.76
N SER A 209 10.45 5.56 -7.17
CA SER A 209 9.37 6.19 -6.40
C SER A 209 7.97 5.63 -6.69
N ALA A 210 7.83 4.68 -7.62
CA ALA A 210 6.54 4.17 -8.06
C ALA A 210 5.63 3.60 -6.95
N HIS A 211 6.21 3.23 -5.81
CA HIS A 211 5.49 2.84 -4.61
C HIS A 211 4.57 3.95 -4.06
N MET A 212 4.89 5.22 -4.34
CA MET A 212 4.14 6.39 -3.89
C MET A 212 2.69 6.40 -4.36
N HIS A 213 2.34 5.76 -5.48
CA HIS A 213 0.94 5.59 -5.88
C HIS A 213 0.11 4.91 -4.79
N PHE A 214 0.66 3.84 -4.21
CA PHE A 214 -0.03 3.10 -3.15
C PHE A 214 -0.08 3.90 -1.85
N VAL A 215 1.01 4.60 -1.50
CA VAL A 215 1.08 5.46 -0.31
C VAL A 215 0.07 6.59 -0.39
N LEU A 216 0.03 7.30 -1.52
CA LEU A 216 -0.89 8.42 -1.75
C LEU A 216 -2.34 7.96 -1.85
N ALA A 217 -2.61 6.78 -2.41
CA ALA A 217 -3.96 6.20 -2.38
C ALA A 217 -4.42 5.89 -0.94
N ALA A 218 -3.56 5.31 -0.10
CA ALA A 218 -3.86 5.07 1.31
C ALA A 218 -4.04 6.38 2.10
N ALA A 219 -3.24 7.41 1.80
CA ALA A 219 -3.40 8.74 2.37
C ALA A 219 -4.73 9.38 1.96
N TYR A 220 -5.15 9.22 0.69
CA TYR A 220 -6.40 9.76 0.20
C TYR A 220 -7.62 9.23 0.96
N MET A 221 -7.63 7.93 1.29
CA MET A 221 -8.69 7.30 2.07
C MET A 221 -8.85 7.91 3.48
N ASN A 222 -7.77 8.47 4.03
CA ASN A 222 -7.72 9.04 5.37
C ASN A 222 -7.69 10.57 5.38
N ALA A 223 -7.66 11.23 4.22
CA ALA A 223 -7.65 12.68 4.13
C ALA A 223 -8.91 13.26 4.79
N VAL A 224 -8.72 14.17 5.74
CA VAL A 224 -9.83 14.75 6.51
C VAL A 224 -10.38 15.98 5.79
N THR A 225 -9.48 16.81 5.25
CA THR A 225 -9.82 18.08 4.60
C THR A 225 -9.82 17.98 3.08
N ASP A 226 -10.58 18.87 2.43
CA ASP A 226 -10.57 18.98 0.97
C ASP A 226 -9.21 19.49 0.46
N GLY A 227 -8.51 20.31 1.26
CA GLY A 227 -7.15 20.74 0.98
C GLY A 227 -6.17 19.56 0.90
N GLN A 228 -6.23 18.63 1.86
CA GLN A 228 -5.42 17.40 1.83
C GLN A 228 -5.78 16.53 0.62
N ARG A 229 -7.08 16.33 0.34
CA ARG A 229 -7.53 15.58 -0.84
C ARG A 229 -6.96 16.18 -2.13
N GLN A 230 -7.02 17.50 -2.26
CA GLN A 230 -6.49 18.21 -3.41
C GLN A 230 -4.96 18.08 -3.53
N ALA A 231 -4.24 18.25 -2.42
CA ALA A 231 -2.79 18.09 -2.40
C ALA A 231 -2.36 16.67 -2.82
N ILE A 232 -3.08 15.64 -2.37
CA ILE A 232 -2.83 14.25 -2.75
C ILE A 232 -3.11 14.02 -4.24
N LYS A 233 -4.20 14.57 -4.78
CA LYS A 233 -4.52 14.50 -6.22
C LYS A 233 -3.45 15.16 -7.09
N ILE A 234 -2.88 16.27 -6.63
CA ILE A 234 -1.74 16.90 -7.30
C ILE A 234 -0.51 15.99 -7.20
N ALA A 235 -0.13 15.56 -6.00
CA ALA A 235 1.06 14.75 -5.79
C ALA A 235 1.02 13.43 -6.58
N ILE A 236 -0.14 12.75 -6.68
CA ILE A 236 -0.24 11.48 -7.40
C ILE A 236 -0.08 11.66 -8.91
N SER A 237 -0.42 12.83 -9.45
CA SER A 237 -0.27 13.13 -10.88
C SER A 237 1.20 13.21 -11.29
N ASP A 238 2.10 13.68 -10.41
CA ASP A 238 3.55 13.73 -10.65
C ASP A 238 4.16 12.33 -10.88
N TYR A 239 3.51 11.29 -10.35
CA TYR A 239 3.96 9.90 -10.47
C TYR A 239 3.37 9.15 -11.64
N GLN A 240 2.36 9.70 -12.31
CA GLN A 240 1.76 9.10 -13.49
C GLN A 240 2.71 9.31 -14.68
N ILE A 241 3.09 8.22 -15.37
CA ILE A 241 3.76 8.36 -16.66
C ILE A 241 2.69 8.61 -17.72
N ASP A 242 2.67 9.83 -18.24
CA ASP A 242 1.75 10.22 -19.31
C ASP A 242 2.08 9.45 -20.61
N CYS A 243 1.15 8.62 -21.05
CA CYS A 243 1.24 7.88 -22.32
C CYS A 243 0.15 8.31 -23.32
N SER A 244 -0.64 9.33 -22.98
CA SER A 244 -1.74 9.86 -23.80
C SER A 244 -1.49 11.32 -24.17
N GLU A 245 -1.75 11.71 -25.41
CA GLU A 245 -1.63 13.12 -25.88
C GLU A 245 -2.66 14.07 -25.25
N ASP A 246 -3.63 13.56 -24.49
CA ASP A 246 -4.68 14.33 -23.83
C ASP A 246 -4.26 14.75 -22.42
N SER A 247 -3.85 16.02 -22.28
CA SER A 247 -3.27 16.58 -21.06
C SER A 247 -4.22 16.49 -19.86
N TRP A 248 -3.76 15.80 -18.80
CA TRP A 248 -4.44 15.67 -17.50
C TRP A 248 -4.39 16.94 -16.61
N ASN A 249 -4.08 18.11 -17.19
CA ASN A 249 -3.96 19.38 -16.46
C ASN A 249 -5.28 19.88 -15.84
N ASP A 250 -6.40 19.20 -16.10
CA ASP A 250 -7.66 19.49 -15.42
C ASP A 250 -7.75 18.68 -14.12
N ILE A 251 -7.72 19.38 -12.99
CA ILE A 251 -7.90 18.83 -11.63
C ILE A 251 -9.26 18.11 -11.49
N HIS A 252 -10.20 18.39 -12.40
CA HIS A 252 -11.49 17.70 -12.53
C HIS A 252 -11.48 16.51 -13.49
N SER A 253 -10.30 16.07 -13.96
CA SER A 253 -10.20 14.96 -14.90
C SER A 253 -10.81 13.68 -14.30
N GLN A 254 -11.60 12.98 -15.12
CA GLN A 254 -12.22 11.69 -14.78
C GLN A 254 -11.18 10.61 -14.39
N GLY A 255 -9.89 10.86 -14.59
CA GLY A 255 -8.78 9.93 -14.35
C GLY A 255 -8.42 9.71 -12.89
N LEU A 256 -8.85 10.56 -11.96
CA LEU A 256 -8.63 10.37 -10.52
C LEU A 256 -9.90 10.01 -9.74
N GLN A 257 -11.04 9.80 -10.42
CA GLN A 257 -12.30 9.35 -9.80
C GLN A 257 -12.13 8.02 -9.05
N TRP A 258 -11.20 7.17 -9.49
CA TRP A 258 -10.91 5.89 -8.83
C TRP A 258 -10.45 6.05 -7.38
N LEU A 259 -9.90 7.19 -6.96
CA LEU A 259 -9.52 7.44 -5.56
C LEU A 259 -10.76 7.61 -4.67
N ASP A 260 -11.76 8.31 -5.18
CA ASP A 260 -13.05 8.48 -4.52
C ASP A 260 -13.80 7.13 -4.48
N ASP A 261 -13.77 6.37 -5.58
CA ASP A 261 -14.34 5.02 -5.65
C ASP A 261 -13.64 4.05 -4.68
N LEU A 262 -12.29 4.11 -4.60
CA LEU A 262 -11.49 3.27 -3.70
C LEU A 262 -11.88 3.52 -2.23
N ARG A 263 -11.96 4.79 -1.84
CA ARG A 263 -12.37 5.17 -0.48
C ARG A 263 -13.78 4.67 -0.17
N TYR A 264 -14.73 4.92 -1.07
CA TYR A 264 -16.10 4.47 -0.89
C TYR A 264 -16.21 2.93 -0.81
N GLN A 265 -15.50 2.21 -1.68
CA GLN A 265 -15.48 0.75 -1.67
C GLN A 265 -14.90 0.18 -0.38
N PHE A 266 -13.85 0.81 0.17
CA PHE A 266 -13.27 0.37 1.44
C PHE A 266 -14.24 0.58 2.61
N ASP A 267 -14.92 1.73 2.66
CA ASP A 267 -15.93 1.99 3.69
C ASP A 267 -17.08 0.97 3.61
N MET A 268 -17.57 0.69 2.40
CA MET A 268 -18.59 -0.33 2.15
C MET A 268 -18.12 -1.76 2.41
N LEU A 269 -16.81 -2.03 2.37
CA LEU A 269 -16.25 -3.33 2.69
C LEU A 269 -16.43 -3.63 4.19
N VAL A 270 -16.17 -2.62 5.03
CA VAL A 270 -16.07 -2.74 6.50
C VAL A 270 -17.41 -2.48 7.22
N ALA A 271 -18.29 -1.64 6.66
CA ALA A 271 -19.62 -1.33 7.20
C ALA A 271 -20.53 -2.56 7.35
#